data_AF-A0A4W6D5I6-F1
#
_entry.id   AF-A0A4W6D5I6-F1
#
_cell.length_a   1.000
_cell.length_b   1.000
_cell.length_c   1.000
_cell.angle_alpha   90.00
_cell.angle_beta   90.00
_cell.angle_gamma   90.00
#
_symmetry.space_group_name_H-M   'P 1'
#
loop_
_entity.id
_entity.type
_entity.pdbx_description
1 polymer ?
#
loop_
_entity_poly.entity_id
_entity_poly.type
_entity_poly.pdbx_seq_one_letter_code
_entity_poly.pdbx_strand_id
1 'polypeptide(L)'
;MKWSMLGRISAQSYSFDQSFYTYNSEKFALCFFRDPDVVSSLKKMEASVWVPLDKPVVSVDVEVVPCTKVSMELFDPIYSCGILRPSGHVVKCFHDVYPDYDELRQMLQEEDSEHYNVIGREERGEFLFHLFKHLCLGGELCQYEDTIDPYINTTKQVYKDLISVQKDPDTKKMSVVSTVLKVSAHVSQWLSVCSSCSHEKLCVYHES
;
A
#
# COMPACT_ATOMS: atom_id res chain seq x y z
N MET A 1 0.08 -12.42 14.59
CA MET A 1 -0.11 -11.20 13.77
C MET A 1 -1.26 -11.46 12.81
N LYS A 2 -2.21 -10.53 12.66
CA LYS A 2 -3.41 -10.67 11.78
C LYS A 2 -3.15 -10.12 10.36
N TRP A 3 -4.15 -10.25 9.47
CA TRP A 3 -4.18 -9.78 8.07
C TRP A 3 -3.03 -10.25 7.19
N SER A 4 -2.51 -11.45 7.46
CA SER A 4 -1.33 -12.02 6.79
C SER A 4 -0.08 -11.13 6.77
N MET A 5 0.05 -10.17 7.70
CA MET A 5 1.24 -9.32 7.78
C MET A 5 2.51 -10.13 8.07
N LEU A 6 2.39 -11.17 8.92
CA LEU A 6 3.52 -12.03 9.23
C LEU A 6 3.81 -12.97 8.05
N GLY A 7 5.02 -12.82 7.49
CA GLY A 7 5.55 -13.73 6.47
C GLY A 7 5.12 -13.42 5.04
N ARG A 8 4.20 -12.47 4.80
CA ARG A 8 3.79 -12.07 3.43
C ARG A 8 4.02 -10.61 3.09
N ILE A 9 4.20 -9.77 4.10
CA ILE A 9 4.62 -8.38 3.94
C ILE A 9 6.03 -8.25 4.50
N SER A 10 6.89 -7.55 3.76
CA SER A 10 8.24 -7.23 4.17
C SER A 10 8.54 -5.78 3.83
N ALA A 11 8.99 -5.02 4.83
CA ALA A 11 9.61 -3.73 4.64
C ALA A 11 11.13 -3.92 4.66
N GLN A 12 11.82 -3.33 3.70
CA GLN A 12 13.28 -3.36 3.59
C GLN A 12 13.76 -1.93 3.37
N SER A 13 14.79 -1.53 4.11
CA SER A 13 15.27 -0.15 4.14
C SER A 13 16.66 -0.07 3.54
N TYR A 14 16.86 0.95 2.70
CA TYR A 14 18.09 1.23 1.99
C TYR A 14 18.39 2.72 2.14
N SER A 15 19.67 3.06 2.30
CA SER A 15 20.12 4.45 2.30
C SER A 15 20.58 4.85 0.91
N PHE A 16 20.30 6.09 0.52
CA PHE A 16 20.69 6.66 -0.76
C PHE A 16 21.26 8.06 -0.54
N ASP A 17 22.52 8.27 -0.93
CA ASP A 17 23.27 9.48 -0.58
C ASP A 17 23.31 10.52 -1.72
N GLN A 18 22.52 10.35 -2.79
CA GLN A 18 22.45 11.32 -3.89
C GLN A 18 21.13 12.09 -3.85
N SER A 19 21.09 13.23 -4.53
CA SER A 19 19.86 14.01 -4.67
C SER A 19 18.80 13.21 -5.44
N PHE A 20 17.62 13.10 -4.86
CA PHE A 20 16.44 12.56 -5.52
C PHE A 20 15.62 13.72 -6.10
N TYR A 21 15.00 13.47 -7.26
CA TYR A 21 14.03 14.39 -7.84
C TYR A 21 12.89 13.58 -8.43
N THR A 22 11.65 13.96 -8.13
CA THR A 22 10.45 13.19 -8.49
C THR A 22 10.31 12.96 -10.00
N TYR A 23 10.74 13.90 -10.85
CA TYR A 23 10.68 13.75 -12.31
C TYR A 23 11.66 12.69 -12.87
N ASN A 24 12.65 12.28 -12.07
CA ASN A 24 13.61 11.22 -12.41
C ASN A 24 13.27 9.89 -11.72
N SER A 25 12.05 9.73 -11.18
CA SER A 25 11.63 8.55 -10.41
C SER A 25 11.88 7.23 -11.15
N GLU A 26 11.61 7.16 -12.46
CA GLU A 26 11.85 5.97 -13.28
C GLU A 26 13.34 5.62 -13.37
N LYS A 27 14.20 6.60 -13.68
CA LYS A 27 15.66 6.42 -13.72
C LYS A 27 16.20 5.99 -12.37
N PHE A 28 15.74 6.65 -11.31
CA PHE A 28 16.11 6.35 -9.95
C PHE A 28 15.73 4.91 -9.58
N ALA A 29 14.49 4.48 -9.84
CA ALA A 29 14.03 3.13 -9.58
C ALA A 29 14.85 2.11 -10.38
N LEU A 30 15.11 2.37 -11.67
CA LEU A 30 15.93 1.48 -12.50
C LEU A 30 17.35 1.33 -11.95
N CYS A 31 17.98 2.43 -11.50
CA CYS A 31 19.29 2.39 -10.86
C CYS A 31 19.24 1.60 -9.55
N PHE A 32 18.24 1.84 -8.70
CA PHE A 32 18.04 1.11 -7.44
C PHE A 32 17.92 -0.40 -7.67
N PHE A 33 17.06 -0.84 -8.60
CA PHE A 33 16.86 -2.27 -8.89
C PHE A 33 18.01 -2.93 -9.65
N ARG A 34 18.98 -2.15 -10.16
CA ARG A 34 20.20 -2.66 -10.81
C ARG A 34 21.43 -2.62 -9.90
N ASP A 35 21.32 -2.00 -8.74
CA ASP A 35 22.42 -1.93 -7.79
C ASP A 35 22.76 -3.34 -7.26
N PRO A 36 24.03 -3.76 -7.26
CA PRO A 36 24.41 -5.11 -6.84
C PRO A 36 24.04 -5.44 -5.39
N ASP A 37 24.10 -4.47 -4.48
CA ASP A 37 23.75 -4.66 -3.07
C ASP A 37 22.24 -4.81 -2.92
N VAL A 38 21.46 -4.04 -3.69
CA VAL A 38 20.00 -4.19 -3.75
C VAL A 38 19.63 -5.55 -4.37
N VAL A 39 20.23 -5.94 -5.49
CA VAL A 39 19.89 -7.21 -6.18
C VAL A 39 20.14 -8.42 -5.28
N SER A 40 21.23 -8.41 -4.52
CA SER A 40 21.61 -9.52 -3.63
C SER A 40 20.87 -9.54 -2.28
N SER A 41 20.34 -8.39 -1.83
CA SER A 41 19.68 -8.28 -0.52
C SER A 41 18.15 -8.18 -0.60
N LEU A 42 17.61 -7.59 -1.67
CA LEU A 42 16.20 -7.28 -1.79
C LEU A 42 15.39 -8.54 -1.96
N LYS A 43 14.66 -8.89 -0.91
CA LYS A 43 13.80 -10.08 -0.90
C LYS A 43 12.53 -9.83 -1.72
N LYS A 44 12.14 -10.84 -2.48
CA LYS A 44 10.84 -10.99 -3.12
C LYS A 44 10.18 -12.27 -2.60
N MET A 45 8.87 -12.32 -2.66
CA MET A 45 8.12 -13.53 -2.31
C MET A 45 7.93 -14.38 -3.58
N GLU A 46 8.40 -15.62 -3.54
CA GLU A 46 8.22 -16.62 -4.60
C GLU A 46 7.77 -17.92 -3.93
N ALA A 47 6.61 -18.46 -4.35
CA ALA A 47 6.01 -19.66 -3.76
C ALA A 47 5.96 -19.66 -2.20
N SER A 48 5.56 -18.53 -1.61
CA SER A 48 5.48 -18.32 -0.15
C SER A 48 6.83 -18.36 0.60
N VAL A 49 7.95 -18.29 -0.13
CA VAL A 49 9.29 -18.19 0.44
C VAL A 49 9.91 -16.86 0.03
N TRP A 50 10.63 -16.23 0.97
CA TRP A 50 11.40 -15.03 0.69
C TRP A 50 12.73 -15.42 0.06
N VAL A 51 12.90 -15.07 -1.20
CA VAL A 51 14.15 -15.28 -1.97
C VAL A 51 14.71 -13.93 -2.39
N PRO A 52 16.03 -13.78 -2.53
CA PRO A 52 16.59 -12.55 -3.09
C PRO A 52 16.12 -12.35 -4.55
N LEU A 53 16.30 -11.14 -5.06
CA LEU A 53 15.94 -10.82 -6.44
C LEU A 53 16.77 -11.67 -7.42
N ASP A 54 18.08 -11.77 -7.19
CA ASP A 54 19.09 -12.64 -7.84
C ASP A 54 19.12 -12.64 -9.39
N LYS A 55 18.30 -11.81 -10.03
CA LYS A 55 18.14 -11.69 -11.47
C LYS A 55 18.24 -10.23 -11.88
N PRO A 56 18.90 -9.93 -13.00
CA PRO A 56 19.03 -8.57 -13.47
C PRO A 56 17.66 -8.01 -13.88
N VAL A 57 17.33 -6.83 -13.36
CA VAL A 57 16.15 -6.07 -13.75
C VAL A 57 16.43 -5.35 -15.07
N VAL A 58 15.61 -5.65 -16.07
CA VAL A 58 15.72 -5.12 -17.44
C VAL A 58 15.03 -3.77 -17.53
N SER A 59 13.81 -3.66 -17.01
CA SER A 59 12.99 -2.46 -17.02
C SER A 59 12.16 -2.35 -15.75
N VAL A 60 11.66 -1.14 -15.48
CA VAL A 60 10.76 -0.85 -14.36
C VAL A 60 9.60 -0.01 -14.88
N ASP A 61 8.40 -0.23 -14.34
CA ASP A 61 7.29 0.72 -14.44
C ASP A 61 7.17 1.44 -13.10
N VAL A 62 7.04 2.76 -13.13
CA VAL A 62 6.93 3.58 -11.92
C VAL A 62 5.68 4.44 -11.99
N GLU A 63 4.89 4.38 -10.93
CA GLU A 63 3.71 5.20 -10.71
C GLU A 63 3.90 6.00 -9.41
N VAL A 64 3.70 7.32 -9.47
CA VAL A 64 3.72 8.17 -8.27
C VAL A 64 2.38 8.01 -7.57
N VAL A 65 2.41 7.58 -6.31
CA VAL A 65 1.21 7.45 -5.49
C VAL A 65 1.05 8.72 -4.67
N PRO A 66 -0.07 9.47 -4.80
CA PRO A 66 -0.37 10.61 -3.96
C PRO A 66 -0.21 10.27 -2.48
N CYS A 67 0.52 11.09 -1.74
CA CYS A 67 0.71 10.91 -0.30
C CYS A 67 0.68 12.28 0.36
N THR A 68 -0.52 12.81 0.56
CA THR A 68 -0.73 14.19 1.01
C THR A 68 -1.41 14.27 2.38
N LYS A 69 -2.09 13.20 2.80
CA LYS A 69 -2.92 13.17 4.01
C LYS A 69 -2.06 13.05 5.27
N VAL A 70 -2.23 13.99 6.20
CA VAL A 70 -1.57 13.95 7.53
C VAL A 70 -2.52 13.52 8.66
N SER A 71 -3.80 13.31 8.35
CA SER A 71 -4.85 12.90 9.29
C SER A 71 -5.57 11.65 8.81
N MET A 72 -6.22 10.94 9.74
CA MET A 72 -7.08 9.78 9.44
C MET A 72 -8.50 10.19 9.03
N GLU A 73 -8.79 11.49 8.96
CA GLU A 73 -10.12 12.06 8.68
C GLU A 73 -10.64 11.66 7.29
N LEU A 74 -9.74 11.20 6.41
CA LEU A 74 -10.11 10.56 5.15
C LEU A 74 -11.15 9.45 5.35
N PHE A 75 -11.14 8.74 6.47
CA PHE A 75 -12.06 7.64 6.76
C PHE A 75 -13.31 8.05 7.55
N ASP A 76 -13.42 9.30 7.99
CA ASP A 76 -14.58 9.79 8.76
C ASP A 76 -15.93 9.55 8.05
N PRO A 77 -16.05 9.72 6.71
CA PRO A 77 -17.30 9.45 6.00
C PRO A 77 -17.86 8.02 6.20
N ILE A 78 -16.99 7.04 6.49
CA ILE A 78 -17.39 5.64 6.72
C ILE A 78 -18.30 5.51 7.95
N TYR A 79 -18.11 6.36 8.96
CA TYR A 79 -18.88 6.34 10.20
C TYR A 79 -20.32 6.88 10.05
N SER A 80 -20.63 7.58 8.96
CA SER A 80 -21.92 8.25 8.74
C SER A 80 -22.72 7.76 7.53
N CYS A 81 -22.22 6.79 6.78
CA CYS A 81 -22.81 6.37 5.50
C CYS A 81 -23.61 5.07 5.53
N GLY A 82 -23.68 4.37 6.68
CA GLY A 82 -24.42 3.12 6.82
C GLY A 82 -23.57 1.84 6.78
N ILE A 83 -22.30 1.94 6.36
CA ILE A 83 -21.34 0.81 6.39
C ILE A 83 -21.13 0.29 7.82
N LEU A 84 -21.23 1.17 8.82
CA LEU A 84 -21.04 0.85 10.23
C LEU A 84 -22.33 1.04 11.03
N ARG A 85 -22.56 0.14 11.98
CA ARG A 85 -23.52 0.36 13.06
C ARG A 85 -22.99 1.44 14.01
N PRO A 86 -23.85 2.11 14.82
CA PRO A 86 -23.41 3.08 15.83
C PRO A 86 -22.36 2.54 16.82
N SER A 87 -22.32 1.22 17.01
CA SER A 87 -21.30 0.53 17.82
C SER A 87 -19.93 0.37 17.15
N GLY A 88 -19.75 0.81 15.90
CA GLY A 88 -18.55 0.59 15.09
C GLY A 88 -18.45 -0.78 14.41
N HIS A 89 -19.51 -1.60 14.51
CA HIS A 89 -19.56 -2.92 13.88
C HIS A 89 -19.86 -2.78 12.38
N VAL A 90 -19.12 -3.49 11.54
CA VAL A 90 -19.31 -3.50 10.09
C VAL A 90 -20.61 -4.22 9.74
N VAL A 91 -21.42 -3.61 8.90
CA VAL A 91 -22.68 -4.20 8.43
C VAL A 91 -22.35 -5.33 7.43
N LYS A 92 -22.95 -6.50 7.65
CA LYS A 92 -22.86 -7.64 6.73
C LYS A 92 -23.81 -7.43 5.56
N CYS A 93 -23.41 -7.86 4.37
CA CYS A 93 -24.24 -7.78 3.16
C CYS A 93 -24.32 -9.15 2.47
N PHE A 94 -25.32 -9.30 1.61
CA PHE A 94 -25.46 -10.52 0.81
C PHE A 94 -24.55 -10.41 -0.41
N HIS A 95 -23.61 -11.35 -0.55
CA HIS A 95 -22.76 -11.46 -1.72
C HIS A 95 -22.89 -12.86 -2.33
N ASP A 96 -23.10 -12.93 -3.64
CA ASP A 96 -23.44 -14.16 -4.36
C ASP A 96 -22.40 -15.29 -4.17
N VAL A 97 -21.14 -14.92 -4.03
CA VAL A 97 -20.00 -15.86 -3.92
C VAL A 97 -19.56 -16.10 -2.46
N TYR A 98 -19.76 -15.11 -1.58
CA TYR A 98 -19.09 -15.07 -0.27
C TYR A 98 -20.14 -14.85 0.83
N PRO A 99 -20.47 -15.88 1.62
CA PRO A 99 -21.49 -15.77 2.67
C PRO A 99 -21.15 -14.77 3.79
N ASP A 100 -19.86 -14.58 4.07
CA ASP A 100 -19.36 -13.72 5.15
C ASP A 100 -18.86 -12.35 4.65
N TYR A 101 -19.48 -11.83 3.59
CA TYR A 101 -19.14 -10.53 3.01
C TYR A 101 -19.75 -9.36 3.81
N ASP A 102 -19.20 -8.16 3.61
CA ASP A 102 -19.58 -6.98 4.37
C ASP A 102 -19.51 -5.70 3.53
N GLU A 103 -20.27 -4.70 3.96
CA GLU A 103 -20.44 -3.42 3.28
C GLU A 103 -19.11 -2.66 3.15
N LEU A 104 -18.16 -2.87 4.08
CA LEU A 104 -16.85 -2.23 4.03
C LEU A 104 -16.02 -2.79 2.87
N ARG A 105 -15.96 -4.11 2.73
CA ARG A 105 -15.27 -4.77 1.61
C ARG A 105 -15.91 -4.41 0.27
N GLN A 106 -17.24 -4.37 0.24
CA GLN A 106 -18.00 -3.96 -0.93
C GLN A 106 -17.61 -2.55 -1.37
N MET A 107 -17.62 -1.56 -0.48
CA MET A 107 -17.19 -0.19 -0.76
C MET A 107 -15.72 -0.09 -1.25
N LEU A 108 -14.85 -0.96 -0.76
CA LEU A 108 -13.43 -0.97 -1.12
C LEU A 108 -13.14 -1.62 -2.49
N GLN A 109 -13.94 -2.60 -2.92
CA GLN A 109 -13.69 -3.42 -4.11
C GLN A 109 -14.64 -3.13 -5.27
N GLU A 110 -15.93 -2.92 -5.01
CA GLU A 110 -16.97 -2.89 -6.04
C GLU A 110 -17.30 -1.45 -6.45
N GLU A 111 -16.94 -1.09 -7.69
CA GLU A 111 -17.16 0.25 -8.24
C GLU A 111 -18.63 0.62 -8.41
N ASP A 112 -19.47 -0.40 -8.61
CA ASP A 112 -20.92 -0.25 -8.77
C ASP A 112 -21.68 -0.26 -7.44
N SER A 113 -20.98 -0.39 -6.30
CA SER A 113 -21.64 -0.41 -4.98
C SER A 113 -22.19 0.97 -4.60
N GLU A 114 -23.30 0.98 -3.87
CA GLU A 114 -23.95 2.22 -3.40
C GLU A 114 -23.00 3.11 -2.60
N HIS A 115 -22.07 2.49 -1.88
CA HIS A 115 -21.12 3.16 -0.99
C HIS A 115 -19.75 3.45 -1.62
N TYR A 116 -19.47 3.06 -2.87
CA TYR A 116 -18.14 3.21 -3.48
C TYR A 116 -17.58 4.64 -3.37
N ASN A 117 -18.45 5.63 -3.59
CA ASN A 117 -18.13 7.05 -3.61
C ASN A 117 -18.19 7.73 -2.22
N VAL A 118 -18.39 6.98 -1.14
CA VAL A 118 -18.28 7.51 0.25
C VAL A 118 -16.88 8.10 0.48
N ILE A 119 -15.87 7.46 -0.11
CA ILE A 119 -14.52 8.01 -0.24
C ILE A 119 -14.37 8.50 -1.67
N GLY A 120 -14.07 9.77 -1.86
CA GLY A 120 -14.00 10.38 -3.18
C GLY A 120 -12.87 9.80 -4.03
N ARG A 121 -13.00 9.94 -5.35
CA ARG A 121 -12.08 9.35 -6.34
C ARG A 121 -10.62 9.77 -6.11
N GLU A 122 -10.38 11.02 -5.73
CA GLU A 122 -9.04 11.52 -5.43
C GLU A 122 -8.50 10.90 -4.14
N GLU A 123 -9.30 10.84 -3.07
CA GLU A 123 -8.89 10.20 -1.81
C GLU A 123 -8.59 8.70 -1.98
N ARG A 124 -9.30 8.01 -2.87
CA ARG A 124 -9.03 6.59 -3.17
C ARG A 124 -7.66 6.36 -3.82
N GLY A 125 -7.05 7.40 -4.41
CA GLY A 125 -5.68 7.37 -4.94
C GLY A 125 -4.60 7.64 -3.88
N GLU A 126 -4.97 8.09 -2.67
CA GLU A 126 -4.00 8.38 -1.62
C GLU A 126 -3.36 7.10 -1.07
N PHE A 127 -2.06 7.17 -0.78
CA PHE A 127 -1.32 6.07 -0.18
C PHE A 127 -1.95 5.60 1.14
N LEU A 128 -2.47 6.54 1.94
CA LEU A 128 -3.18 6.23 3.18
C LEU A 128 -4.40 5.31 2.92
N PHE A 129 -5.17 5.58 1.86
CA PHE A 129 -6.30 4.75 1.48
C PHE A 129 -5.85 3.38 0.96
N HIS A 130 -4.78 3.33 0.14
CA HIS A 130 -4.23 2.06 -0.34
C HIS A 130 -3.78 1.14 0.81
N LEU A 131 -3.14 1.70 1.84
CA LEU A 131 -2.73 0.95 3.03
C LEU A 131 -3.94 0.40 3.80
N PHE A 132 -4.95 1.25 4.03
CA PHE A 132 -6.20 0.82 4.69
C PHE A 132 -6.90 -0.28 3.89
N LYS A 133 -7.08 -0.08 2.59
CA LYS A 133 -7.67 -1.07 1.68
C LYS A 133 -6.90 -2.38 1.73
N HIS A 134 -5.56 -2.33 1.71
CA HIS A 134 -4.74 -3.53 1.79
C HIS A 134 -4.97 -4.31 3.10
N LEU A 135 -5.11 -3.62 4.24
CA LEU A 135 -5.38 -4.26 5.53
C LEU A 135 -6.80 -4.86 5.59
N CYS A 136 -7.82 -4.17 5.08
CA CYS A 136 -9.21 -4.64 5.10
C CYS A 136 -9.45 -5.84 4.17
N LEU A 137 -8.82 -5.83 2.99
CA LEU A 137 -8.96 -6.92 2.01
C LEU A 137 -7.94 -8.04 2.23
N GLY A 138 -6.90 -7.77 3.02
CA GLY A 138 -5.72 -8.60 3.14
C GLY A 138 -5.94 -9.92 3.88
N GLY A 139 -5.36 -10.97 3.28
CA GLY A 139 -4.99 -12.22 3.93
C GLY A 139 -5.69 -13.47 3.40
N GLU A 140 -4.94 -14.55 3.23
CA GLU A 140 -5.46 -15.86 2.75
C GLU A 140 -6.29 -16.60 3.82
N LEU A 141 -6.19 -16.16 5.08
CA LEU A 141 -6.78 -16.85 6.23
C LEU A 141 -8.09 -16.21 6.73
N CYS A 142 -8.79 -15.43 5.89
CA CYS A 142 -10.05 -14.77 6.25
C CYS A 142 -10.01 -14.04 7.61
N GLN A 143 -8.91 -13.32 7.89
CA GLN A 143 -8.69 -12.67 9.19
C GLN A 143 -9.42 -11.32 9.29
N TYR A 144 -10.74 -11.32 9.06
CA TYR A 144 -11.54 -10.12 9.16
C TYR A 144 -11.76 -9.68 10.60
N GLU A 145 -12.12 -8.41 10.75
CA GLU A 145 -12.60 -7.85 12.01
C GLU A 145 -14.06 -7.48 11.86
N ASP A 146 -14.83 -7.68 12.92
CA ASP A 146 -16.24 -7.28 12.96
C ASP A 146 -16.43 -5.78 13.21
N THR A 147 -15.36 -5.07 13.57
CA THR A 147 -15.34 -3.62 13.82
C THR A 147 -14.25 -2.93 13.01
N ILE A 148 -14.43 -1.65 12.71
CA ILE A 148 -13.49 -0.90 11.87
C ILE A 148 -12.21 -0.47 12.61
N ASP A 149 -12.30 -0.27 13.93
CA ASP A 149 -11.24 0.35 14.72
C ASP A 149 -9.88 -0.37 14.65
N PRO A 150 -9.79 -1.71 14.64
CA PRO A 150 -8.50 -2.38 14.46
C PRO A 150 -7.83 -2.01 13.13
N TYR A 151 -8.60 -1.89 12.04
CA TYR A 151 -8.07 -1.49 10.74
C TYR A 151 -7.56 -0.05 10.76
N ILE A 152 -8.33 0.88 11.32
CA ILE A 152 -7.94 2.30 11.43
C ILE A 152 -6.68 2.44 12.28
N ASN A 153 -6.64 1.76 13.44
CA ASN A 153 -5.50 1.83 14.35
C ASN A 153 -4.23 1.25 13.75
N THR A 154 -4.31 0.10 13.08
CA THR A 154 -3.14 -0.49 12.42
C THR A 154 -2.70 0.32 11.22
N THR A 155 -3.63 0.81 10.39
CA THR A 155 -3.30 1.72 9.27
C THR A 155 -2.54 2.93 9.79
N LYS A 156 -3.02 3.56 10.87
CA LYS A 156 -2.37 4.71 11.48
C LYS A 156 -0.95 4.41 11.97
N GLN A 157 -0.74 3.25 12.59
CA GLN A 157 0.59 2.85 13.07
C GLN A 157 1.54 2.64 11.90
N VAL A 158 1.16 1.82 10.93
CA VAL A 158 1.99 1.54 9.75
C VAL A 158 2.28 2.82 8.94
N TYR A 159 1.29 3.69 8.78
CA TYR A 159 1.47 4.96 8.07
C TYR A 159 2.50 5.86 8.78
N LYS A 160 2.46 5.94 10.12
CA LYS A 160 3.44 6.70 10.91
C LYS A 160 4.85 6.15 10.84
N ASP A 161 4.98 4.82 10.75
CA ASP A 161 6.29 4.17 10.65
C ASP A 161 6.90 4.34 9.25
N LEU A 162 6.07 4.50 8.22
CA LEU A 162 6.50 4.64 6.83
C LEU A 162 6.64 6.08 6.37
N ILE A 163 5.87 7.04 6.90
CA ILE A 163 5.77 8.38 6.33
C ILE A 163 6.32 9.44 7.28
N SER A 164 7.16 10.32 6.73
CA SER A 164 7.64 11.50 7.43
C SER A 164 6.80 12.73 7.08
N VAL A 165 6.53 13.53 8.12
CA VAL A 165 5.83 14.80 8.01
C VAL A 165 6.70 15.91 8.58
N GLN A 166 6.61 17.09 7.99
CA GLN A 166 7.29 18.29 8.48
C GLN A 166 6.25 19.34 8.83
N LYS A 167 6.58 20.14 9.86
CA LYS A 167 5.81 21.32 10.21
C LYS A 167 6.48 22.54 9.61
N ASP A 168 5.74 23.27 8.80
CA ASP A 168 6.20 24.52 8.22
C ASP A 168 6.46 25.55 9.35
N PRO A 169 7.65 26.19 9.38
CA PRO A 169 8.04 27.07 10.47
C PRO A 169 7.20 28.34 10.55
N ASP A 170 6.66 28.83 9.44
CA ASP A 170 5.94 30.10 9.35
C ASP A 170 4.44 29.89 9.52
N THR A 171 3.86 28.99 8.73
CA THR A 171 2.40 28.73 8.68
C THR A 171 1.93 27.78 9.79
N LYS A 172 2.86 27.06 10.44
CA LYS A 172 2.59 26.00 11.42
C LYS A 172 1.76 24.82 10.88
N LYS A 173 1.53 24.74 9.56
CA LYS A 173 0.83 23.63 8.92
C LYS A 173 1.75 22.42 8.78
N MET A 174 1.19 21.23 8.92
CA MET A 174 1.91 19.98 8.69
C MET A 174 1.72 19.52 7.25
N SER A 175 2.79 19.04 6.62
CA SER A 175 2.78 18.46 5.28
C SER A 175 3.62 17.19 5.23
N VAL A 176 3.25 16.27 4.36
CA VAL A 176 4.05 15.08 4.06
C VAL A 176 5.30 15.50 3.28
N VAL A 177 6.46 14.94 3.64
CA VAL A 177 7.74 15.13 2.92
C VAL A 177 8.22 13.84 2.23
N SER A 178 7.59 12.71 2.53
CA SER A 178 7.90 11.44 1.87
C SER A 178 7.34 11.38 0.44
N THR A 179 8.10 10.81 -0.48
CA THR A 179 7.62 10.44 -1.82
C THR A 179 7.30 8.95 -1.87
N VAL A 180 6.11 8.59 -2.33
CA VAL A 180 5.69 7.19 -2.46
C VAL A 180 5.62 6.80 -3.92
N LEU A 181 6.35 5.74 -4.28
CA LEU A 181 6.38 5.17 -5.63
C LEU A 181 5.84 3.75 -5.59
N LYS A 182 4.94 3.42 -6.51
CA LYS A 182 4.62 2.05 -6.86
C LYS A 182 5.53 1.64 -8.02
N VAL A 183 6.31 0.58 -7.82
CA VAL A 183 7.28 0.11 -8.81
C VAL A 183 7.01 -1.34 -9.15
N SER A 184 6.93 -1.62 -10.46
CA SER A 184 6.89 -2.96 -11.02
C SER A 184 8.22 -3.25 -11.72
N ALA A 185 8.98 -4.21 -11.22
CA ALA A 185 10.29 -4.54 -11.78
C ALA A 185 10.21 -5.80 -12.68
N HIS A 186 10.75 -5.69 -13.89
CA HIS A 186 10.75 -6.77 -14.89
C HIS A 186 12.14 -7.38 -15.04
N VAL A 187 12.24 -8.70 -14.86
CA VAL A 187 13.51 -9.45 -14.97
C VAL A 187 13.61 -10.17 -16.31
N SER A 188 14.83 -10.36 -16.82
CA SER A 188 15.04 -11.07 -18.10
C SER A 188 14.65 -12.55 -17.99
N GLN A 189 13.61 -12.97 -18.71
CA GLN A 189 13.23 -14.37 -18.89
C GLN A 189 14.04 -14.97 -20.07
N TRP A 190 15.26 -15.47 -19.81
CA TRP A 190 16.00 -16.25 -20.83
C TRP A 190 16.06 -17.75 -20.57
N LEU A 191 15.55 -18.25 -19.44
CA LEU A 191 15.43 -19.69 -19.16
C LEU A 191 14.24 -19.95 -18.24
N SER A 192 13.08 -20.22 -18.85
CA SER A 192 11.94 -21.05 -18.39
C SER A 192 10.61 -20.42 -18.78
N VAL A 193 9.86 -21.15 -19.60
CA VAL A 193 8.44 -20.94 -19.86
C VAL A 193 7.72 -21.18 -18.53
N CYS A 194 7.39 -20.11 -17.79
CA CYS A 194 6.28 -20.05 -16.85
C CYS A 194 6.09 -18.62 -16.33
N SER A 195 4.89 -18.09 -16.63
CA SER A 195 4.10 -17.06 -15.93
C SER A 195 4.76 -15.71 -15.59
N SER A 196 4.25 -14.67 -16.25
CA SER A 196 4.34 -13.25 -15.93
C SER A 196 4.26 -12.96 -14.42
N CYS A 197 5.41 -12.73 -13.78
CA CYS A 197 5.49 -12.18 -12.43
C CYS A 197 5.65 -10.66 -12.52
N SER A 198 4.53 -9.94 -12.54
CA SER A 198 4.55 -8.53 -12.14
C SER A 198 4.68 -8.51 -10.61
N HIS A 199 5.81 -8.02 -10.09
CA HIS A 199 5.99 -7.82 -8.66
C HIS A 199 5.72 -6.35 -8.34
N GLU A 200 4.51 -6.04 -7.89
CA GLU A 200 4.19 -4.70 -7.38
C GLU A 200 4.89 -4.50 -6.03
N LYS A 201 5.80 -3.53 -5.98
CA LYS A 201 6.45 -3.10 -4.73
C LYS A 201 6.12 -1.63 -4.49
N LEU A 202 5.77 -1.32 -3.26
CA LEU A 202 5.64 0.06 -2.82
C LEU A 202 6.95 0.48 -2.17
N CYS A 203 7.57 1.52 -2.72
CA CYS A 203 8.79 2.10 -2.20
C CYS A 203 8.47 3.47 -1.63
N VAL A 204 8.85 3.68 -0.37
CA VAL A 204 8.69 4.96 0.32
C VAL A 204 10.06 5.60 0.47
N TYR A 205 10.18 6.82 -0.01
CA TYR A 205 11.42 7.60 0.01
C TYR A 205 11.28 8.77 0.96
N HIS A 206 12.33 9.02 1.73
CA HIS A 206 12.46 10.16 2.62
C HIS A 206 13.62 11.01 2.10
N GLU A 207 13.35 12.26 1.72
CA GLU A 207 14.43 13.23 1.53
C GLU A 207 14.93 13.66 2.91
N SER A 208 16.25 13.66 3.09
CA SER A 208 16.94 14.05 4.34
C SER A 208 17.15 15.55 4.39
#